data_AF-A0A2T7FT06-F1
#
_entry.id   AF-A0A2T7FT06-F1
#
_cell.length_a   1.000
_cell.length_b   1.000
_cell.length_c   1.000
_cell.angle_alpha   90.00
_cell.angle_beta   90.00
_cell.angle_gamma   90.00
#
_symmetry.space_group_name_H-M   'P 1'
#
loop_
_entity.id
_entity.type
_entity.pdbx_description
1 polymer ?
#
loop_
_entity_poly.entity_id
_entity_poly.type
_entity_poly.pdbx_seq_one_letter_code
_entity_poly.pdbx_strand_id
1 'polypeptide(L)'
;MTKTIQEVFATMKSLRSQHVVTERDRNFEAQLLRQFEVEDGQMTHEPVRYTGGTETNGIAFIEGSGGGKTTAIIEVLRNFEPLSLNPETGEPRYLHVKVESPATLRSLGVAILGKLGADGVAERTKVYDVWNLVRFQLARRGITLLWLDEAHDLFRSATSAETDNMFKMLKGLMQGDHPVVLVLSGTERLSAITGLDPQVNRRFIKIRPKPLAFGVDNNRLKALVQGYAEKAGLDVALDDDVINRLIYGSRYRFGRFVVNVLEAIECALMDDVAVLEVKHFEDAWAQREGCDVSDNVFTAVEWMSIDLEDEGEEVEMRTAVQPRAKRKKGA
;
A
#
# COMPACT_ATOMS: atom_id res chain seq x y z
N MET A 1 -1.38 39.49 0.23
CA MET A 1 -2.67 39.23 0.90
C MET A 1 -2.49 37.93 1.64
N THR A 2 -2.67 37.95 2.96
CA THR A 2 -2.48 36.77 3.80
C THR A 2 -3.50 35.71 3.43
N LYS A 3 -3.04 34.49 3.13
CA LYS A 3 -3.97 33.39 2.81
C LYS A 3 -4.81 33.06 4.04
N THR A 4 -6.10 32.90 3.85
CA THR A 4 -7.00 32.42 4.92
C THR A 4 -6.73 30.94 5.18
N ILE A 5 -6.99 30.47 6.42
CA ILE A 5 -6.86 29.05 6.78
C ILE A 5 -7.69 28.15 5.83
N GLN A 6 -8.85 28.63 5.38
CA GLN A 6 -9.70 27.91 4.43
C GLN A 6 -9.02 27.72 3.05
N GLU A 7 -8.32 28.75 2.56
CA GLU A 7 -7.57 28.67 1.31
C GLU A 7 -6.36 27.75 1.43
N VAL A 8 -5.67 27.75 2.58
CA VAL A 8 -4.58 26.81 2.87
C VAL A 8 -5.10 25.37 2.82
N PHE A 9 -6.19 25.06 3.52
CA PHE A 9 -6.77 23.72 3.51
C PHE A 9 -7.30 23.30 2.13
N ALA A 10 -7.87 24.22 1.35
CA ALA A 10 -8.30 23.94 -0.02
C ALA A 10 -7.10 23.59 -0.92
N THR A 11 -6.01 24.36 -0.80
CA THR A 11 -4.74 24.11 -1.50
C THR A 11 -4.18 22.75 -1.11
N MET A 12 -4.03 22.47 0.18
CA MET A 12 -3.52 21.20 0.69
C MET A 12 -4.37 20.01 0.26
N LYS A 13 -5.71 20.15 0.23
CA LYS A 13 -6.60 19.12 -0.31
C LYS A 13 -6.30 18.83 -1.78
N SER A 14 -6.08 19.86 -2.59
CA SER A 14 -5.71 19.71 -4.00
C SER A 14 -4.33 19.09 -4.21
N LEU A 15 -3.37 19.36 -3.33
CA LEU A 15 -2.03 18.75 -3.42
C LEU A 15 -2.06 17.28 -3.00
N ARG A 16 -2.78 16.94 -1.92
CA ARG A 16 -2.95 15.56 -1.43
C ARG A 16 -3.68 14.65 -2.42
N SER A 17 -4.52 15.20 -3.30
CA SER A 17 -5.19 14.42 -4.35
C SER A 17 -4.34 14.17 -5.59
N GLN A 18 -3.11 14.68 -5.63
CA GLN A 18 -2.24 14.49 -6.80
C GLN A 18 -1.54 13.15 -6.74
N HIS A 19 -1.66 12.42 -7.86
CA HIS A 19 -0.88 11.23 -8.08
C HIS A 19 0.34 11.54 -8.95
N VAL A 20 1.49 11.04 -8.53
CA VAL A 20 2.75 11.16 -9.26
C VAL A 20 3.09 9.78 -9.78
N VAL A 21 3.01 9.60 -11.10
CA VAL A 21 3.32 8.32 -11.74
C VAL A 21 4.81 8.01 -11.55
N THR A 22 5.11 6.87 -10.93
CA THR A 22 6.46 6.39 -10.69
C THR A 22 6.76 5.09 -11.44
N GLU A 23 7.99 4.59 -11.32
CA GLU A 23 8.36 3.27 -11.85
C GLU A 23 7.48 2.15 -11.26
N ARG A 24 6.98 2.33 -10.03
CA ARG A 24 6.14 1.35 -9.33
C ARG A 24 4.80 1.16 -10.01
N ASP A 25 4.18 2.26 -10.41
CA ASP A 25 2.92 2.30 -11.14
C ASP A 25 3.06 1.54 -12.45
N ARG A 26 4.11 1.88 -13.23
CA ARG A 26 4.43 1.21 -14.49
C ARG A 26 4.73 -0.28 -14.32
N ASN A 27 5.46 -0.65 -13.26
CA ASN A 27 5.75 -2.05 -12.97
C ASN A 27 4.48 -2.82 -12.57
N PHE A 28 3.60 -2.22 -11.78
CA PHE A 28 2.31 -2.81 -11.41
C PHE A 28 1.40 -2.96 -12.62
N GLU A 29 1.22 -1.91 -13.41
CA GLU A 29 0.45 -1.93 -14.65
C GLU A 29 0.99 -2.99 -15.64
N ALA A 30 2.30 -3.08 -15.82
CA ALA A 30 2.92 -4.08 -16.69
C ALA A 30 2.65 -5.53 -16.22
N GLN A 31 2.60 -5.79 -14.92
CA GLN A 31 2.23 -7.12 -14.41
C GLN A 31 0.73 -7.35 -14.47
N LEU A 32 -0.08 -6.31 -14.23
CA LEU A 32 -1.53 -6.34 -14.30
C LEU A 32 -2.00 -6.72 -15.71
N LEU A 33 -1.42 -6.10 -16.74
CA LEU A 33 -1.67 -6.42 -18.15
C LEU A 33 -1.47 -7.92 -18.45
N ARG A 34 -0.51 -8.56 -17.80
CA ARG A 34 -0.22 -10.00 -18.02
C ARG A 34 -1.21 -10.93 -17.32
N GLN A 35 -2.06 -10.41 -16.44
CA GLN A 35 -3.05 -11.21 -15.72
C GLN A 35 -4.39 -11.33 -16.45
N PHE A 36 -4.62 -10.59 -17.54
CA PHE A 36 -5.90 -10.57 -18.26
C PHE A 36 -5.73 -10.89 -19.74
N GLU A 37 -6.75 -11.55 -20.31
CA GLU A 37 -6.74 -12.03 -21.69
C GLU A 37 -6.92 -10.89 -22.70
N VAL A 38 -6.44 -11.13 -23.93
CA VAL A 38 -6.62 -10.23 -25.07
C VAL A 38 -7.46 -10.93 -26.11
N GLU A 39 -8.59 -10.34 -26.46
CA GLU A 39 -9.48 -10.80 -27.53
C GLU A 39 -9.58 -9.70 -28.59
N ASP A 40 -9.40 -10.05 -29.86
CA ASP A 40 -9.43 -9.12 -31.00
C ASP A 40 -8.56 -7.85 -30.83
N GLY A 41 -7.44 -8.00 -30.12
CA GLY A 41 -6.50 -6.89 -29.85
C GLY A 41 -6.93 -5.95 -28.74
N GLN A 42 -8.02 -6.23 -28.03
CA GLN A 42 -8.49 -5.49 -26.87
C GLN A 42 -8.28 -6.29 -25.58
N MET A 43 -7.83 -5.61 -24.52
CA MET A 43 -7.72 -6.23 -23.20
C MET A 43 -9.13 -6.52 -22.67
N THR A 44 -9.30 -7.72 -22.12
CA THR A 44 -10.56 -8.13 -21.48
C THR A 44 -10.43 -8.07 -19.96
N HIS A 45 -11.55 -8.32 -19.27
CA HIS A 45 -11.56 -8.49 -17.82
C HIS A 45 -11.40 -9.94 -17.38
N GLU A 46 -11.29 -10.88 -18.33
CA GLU A 46 -11.15 -12.31 -18.07
C GLU A 46 -9.71 -12.63 -17.66
N PRO A 47 -9.51 -13.25 -16.48
CA PRO A 47 -8.17 -13.61 -16.04
C PRO A 47 -7.52 -14.65 -16.96
N VAL A 48 -6.24 -14.44 -17.29
CA VAL A 48 -5.43 -15.44 -17.97
C VAL A 48 -5.39 -16.71 -17.13
N ARG A 49 -5.66 -17.84 -17.77
CA ARG A 49 -5.59 -19.16 -17.14
C ARG A 49 -4.30 -19.89 -17.49
N TYR A 50 -3.61 -20.37 -16.48
CA TYR A 50 -2.39 -21.17 -16.54
C TYR A 50 -2.69 -22.64 -16.24
N THR A 51 -1.66 -23.49 -16.36
CA THR A 51 -1.70 -24.91 -15.96
C THR A 51 -2.89 -25.67 -16.55
N GLY A 52 -3.03 -25.64 -17.89
CA GLY A 52 -4.10 -26.34 -18.60
C GLY A 52 -5.49 -25.71 -18.43
N GLY A 53 -5.56 -24.40 -18.14
CA GLY A 53 -6.83 -23.66 -18.06
C GLY A 53 -7.52 -23.70 -16.70
N THR A 54 -6.82 -24.13 -15.65
CA THR A 54 -7.47 -24.45 -14.35
C THR A 54 -7.29 -23.37 -13.28
N GLU A 55 -6.29 -22.51 -13.41
CA GLU A 55 -5.92 -21.54 -12.36
C GLU A 55 -5.44 -20.22 -12.97
N THR A 56 -5.64 -19.10 -12.25
CA THR A 56 -4.99 -17.82 -12.57
C THR A 56 -3.82 -17.53 -11.64
N ASN A 57 -3.07 -16.45 -11.89
CA ASN A 57 -1.95 -15.99 -11.08
C ASN A 57 -2.32 -14.72 -10.29
N GLY A 58 -1.38 -14.24 -9.47
CA GLY A 58 -1.55 -13.04 -8.67
C GLY A 58 -0.31 -12.16 -8.64
N ILE A 59 -0.44 -11.01 -8.00
CA ILE A 59 0.61 -10.00 -7.83
C ILE A 59 0.82 -9.77 -6.33
N ALA A 60 2.05 -9.89 -5.86
CA ALA A 60 2.45 -9.51 -4.52
C ALA A 60 3.22 -8.19 -4.59
N PHE A 61 2.62 -7.10 -4.12
CA PHE A 61 3.24 -5.77 -4.04
C PHE A 61 3.81 -5.56 -2.64
N ILE A 62 5.13 -5.63 -2.54
CA ILE A 62 5.85 -5.62 -1.26
C ILE A 62 6.61 -4.30 -1.14
N GLU A 63 6.21 -3.48 -0.18
CA GLU A 63 6.83 -2.19 0.12
C GLU A 63 6.63 -1.85 1.60
N GLY A 64 7.66 -1.31 2.24
CA GLY A 64 7.59 -0.92 3.65
C GLY A 64 6.51 0.14 3.94
N SER A 65 6.11 0.24 5.20
CA SER A 65 5.02 1.14 5.61
C SER A 65 5.31 2.61 5.25
N GLY A 66 4.28 3.30 4.73
CA GLY A 66 4.42 4.65 4.19
C GLY A 66 5.09 4.72 2.81
N GLY A 67 5.23 3.60 2.09
CA GLY A 67 5.77 3.59 0.72
C GLY A 67 4.87 4.25 -0.34
N GLY A 68 3.54 4.29 -0.13
CA GLY A 68 2.58 4.78 -1.12
C GLY A 68 1.94 3.68 -1.97
N LYS A 69 2.12 2.41 -1.61
CA LYS A 69 1.53 1.21 -2.24
C LYS A 69 0.05 1.36 -2.59
N THR A 70 -0.78 1.80 -1.64
CA THR A 70 -2.23 1.89 -1.81
C THR A 70 -2.60 2.89 -2.90
N THR A 71 -1.94 4.05 -2.94
CA THR A 71 -2.16 5.08 -3.97
C THR A 71 -1.71 4.60 -5.34
N ALA A 72 -0.53 3.96 -5.44
CA ALA A 72 -0.03 3.44 -6.72
C ALA A 72 -0.95 2.36 -7.32
N ILE A 73 -1.38 1.39 -6.50
CA ILE A 73 -2.26 0.31 -6.96
C ILE A 73 -3.64 0.85 -7.35
N ILE A 74 -4.26 1.69 -6.51
CA ILE A 74 -5.61 2.17 -6.78
C ILE A 74 -5.67 3.06 -8.02
N GLU A 75 -4.64 3.88 -8.27
CA GLU A 75 -4.62 4.75 -9.43
C GLU A 75 -4.45 3.96 -10.73
N VAL A 76 -3.60 2.94 -10.74
CA VAL A 76 -3.50 2.03 -11.89
C VAL A 76 -4.83 1.31 -12.13
N LEU A 77 -5.47 0.76 -11.08
CA LEU A 77 -6.74 0.04 -11.23
C LEU A 77 -7.88 0.95 -11.72
N ARG A 78 -7.92 2.22 -11.31
CA ARG A 78 -8.92 3.21 -11.76
C ARG A 78 -8.77 3.57 -13.23
N ASN A 79 -7.55 3.54 -13.75
CA ASN A 79 -7.24 3.87 -15.14
C ASN A 79 -7.14 2.64 -16.04
N PHE A 80 -7.23 1.43 -15.48
CA PHE A 80 -7.19 0.18 -16.21
C PHE A 80 -8.59 -0.16 -16.75
N GLU A 81 -8.85 0.27 -17.99
CA GLU A 81 -10.16 0.20 -18.66
C GLU A 81 -10.93 -1.11 -18.45
N PRO A 82 -10.31 -2.31 -18.62
CA PRO A 82 -11.06 -3.57 -18.48
C PRO A 82 -11.65 -3.78 -17.07
N LEU A 83 -11.04 -3.19 -16.03
CA LEU A 83 -11.49 -3.34 -14.66
C LEU A 83 -12.15 -2.09 -14.08
N SER A 84 -11.90 -0.90 -14.64
CA SER A 84 -12.34 0.36 -14.04
C SER A 84 -13.86 0.53 -14.07
N LEU A 85 -14.56 -0.07 -15.04
CA LEU A 85 -16.01 0.02 -15.16
C LEU A 85 -16.60 -1.28 -15.73
N ASN A 86 -17.52 -1.89 -14.98
CA ASN A 86 -18.41 -2.93 -15.48
C ASN A 86 -19.65 -2.27 -16.12
N PRO A 87 -19.89 -2.41 -17.44
CA PRO A 87 -21.07 -1.84 -18.09
C PRO A 87 -22.41 -2.37 -17.55
N GLU A 88 -22.43 -3.57 -16.97
CA GLU A 88 -23.65 -4.21 -16.47
C GLU A 88 -24.07 -3.71 -15.09
N THR A 89 -23.10 -3.35 -14.25
CA THR A 89 -23.36 -2.93 -12.85
C THR A 89 -23.06 -1.46 -12.59
N GLY A 90 -22.28 -0.80 -13.46
CA GLY A 90 -21.77 0.55 -13.23
C GLY A 90 -20.67 0.62 -12.14
N GLU A 91 -20.23 -0.51 -11.61
CA GLU A 91 -19.18 -0.61 -10.59
C GLU A 91 -17.88 -1.18 -11.19
N PRO A 92 -16.70 -0.96 -10.57
CA PRO A 92 -15.47 -1.59 -11.03
C PRO A 92 -15.50 -3.12 -10.92
N ARG A 93 -14.74 -3.82 -11.79
CA ARG A 93 -14.53 -5.28 -11.74
C ARG A 93 -13.39 -5.69 -10.79
N TYR A 94 -12.98 -4.79 -9.91
CA TYR A 94 -12.03 -5.09 -8.84
C TYR A 94 -12.63 -4.77 -7.47
N LEU A 95 -12.23 -5.53 -6.46
CA LEU A 95 -12.59 -5.27 -5.07
C LEU A 95 -11.34 -5.02 -4.23
N HIS A 96 -11.26 -3.84 -3.62
CA HIS A 96 -10.24 -3.53 -2.61
C HIS A 96 -10.76 -3.87 -1.22
N VAL A 97 -10.03 -4.68 -0.46
CA VAL A 97 -10.28 -4.98 0.95
C VAL A 97 -9.00 -4.78 1.74
N LYS A 98 -9.03 -3.88 2.73
CA LYS A 98 -7.95 -3.78 3.72
C LYS A 98 -8.16 -4.87 4.76
N VAL A 99 -7.12 -5.66 5.03
CA VAL A 99 -7.12 -6.65 6.10
C VAL A 99 -6.96 -5.92 7.43
N GLU A 100 -7.89 -6.14 8.35
CA GLU A 100 -7.86 -5.54 9.69
C GLU A 100 -7.30 -6.54 10.70
N SER A 101 -6.32 -6.10 11.50
CA SER A 101 -5.67 -6.90 12.52
C SER A 101 -6.47 -6.91 13.84
N PRO A 102 -6.63 -8.06 14.53
CA PRO A 102 -6.27 -9.41 14.10
C PRO A 102 -7.27 -9.98 13.08
N ALA A 103 -6.74 -10.54 11.99
CA ALA A 103 -7.57 -11.14 10.95
C ALA A 103 -7.72 -12.65 11.12
N THR A 104 -8.92 -13.16 10.84
CA THR A 104 -9.21 -14.59 10.71
C THR A 104 -9.77 -14.85 9.31
N LEU A 105 -9.72 -16.10 8.86
CA LEU A 105 -10.38 -16.50 7.61
C LEU A 105 -11.88 -16.15 7.59
N ARG A 106 -12.55 -16.20 8.76
CA ARG A 106 -13.96 -15.82 8.86
C ARG A 106 -14.13 -14.32 8.75
N SER A 107 -13.38 -13.53 9.52
CA SER A 107 -13.53 -12.07 9.54
C SER A 107 -13.19 -11.46 8.18
N LEU A 108 -12.16 -11.96 7.49
CA LEU A 108 -11.86 -11.53 6.11
C LEU A 108 -13.02 -11.86 5.16
N GLY A 109 -13.54 -13.10 5.20
CA GLY A 109 -14.65 -13.49 4.33
C GLY A 109 -15.91 -12.64 4.57
N VAL A 110 -16.23 -12.34 5.83
CA VAL A 110 -17.35 -11.45 6.19
C VAL A 110 -17.08 -10.01 5.74
N ALA A 111 -15.85 -9.50 5.88
CA ALA A 111 -15.50 -8.16 5.41
C ALA A 111 -15.62 -8.03 3.88
N ILE A 112 -15.19 -9.05 3.13
CA ILE A 112 -15.40 -9.13 1.68
C ILE A 112 -16.89 -9.09 1.36
N LEU A 113 -17.70 -9.93 2.02
CA LEU A 113 -19.15 -9.98 1.79
C LEU A 113 -19.86 -8.66 2.10
N GLY A 114 -19.48 -7.97 3.17
CA GLY A 114 -19.99 -6.63 3.48
C GLY A 114 -19.71 -5.63 2.37
N LYS A 115 -18.48 -5.63 1.80
CA LYS A 115 -18.18 -4.79 0.63
C LYS A 115 -18.95 -5.19 -0.64
N LEU A 116 -19.32 -6.45 -0.75
CA LEU A 116 -20.18 -6.96 -1.82
C LEU A 116 -21.68 -6.77 -1.51
N GLY A 117 -22.04 -6.02 -0.47
CA GLY A 117 -23.43 -5.75 -0.06
C GLY A 117 -24.20 -6.98 0.43
N ALA A 118 -23.49 -8.03 0.86
CA ALA A 118 -24.05 -9.26 1.39
C ALA A 118 -23.89 -9.30 2.92
N ASP A 119 -24.57 -8.38 3.60
CA ASP A 119 -24.55 -8.26 5.06
C ASP A 119 -25.38 -9.35 5.76
N GLY A 120 -25.22 -9.45 7.08
CA GLY A 120 -26.06 -10.33 7.91
C GLY A 120 -25.63 -11.81 7.92
N VAL A 121 -24.35 -12.09 7.64
CA VAL A 121 -23.79 -13.44 7.76
C VAL A 121 -23.89 -13.92 9.21
N ALA A 122 -24.78 -14.90 9.46
CA ALA A 122 -25.00 -15.45 10.79
C ALA A 122 -23.69 -15.94 11.43
N GLU A 123 -23.55 -15.72 12.74
CA GLU A 123 -22.33 -16.08 13.48
C GLU A 123 -21.96 -17.56 13.32
N ARG A 124 -22.98 -18.43 13.35
CA ARG A 124 -22.89 -19.89 13.18
C ARG A 124 -22.52 -20.38 11.78
N THR A 125 -22.48 -19.50 10.77
CA THR A 125 -22.13 -19.89 9.40
C THR A 125 -20.69 -20.38 9.37
N LYS A 126 -20.47 -21.59 8.82
CA LYS A 126 -19.14 -22.19 8.76
C LYS A 126 -18.25 -21.40 7.80
N VAL A 127 -16.96 -21.36 8.08
CA VAL A 127 -15.96 -20.65 7.25
C VAL A 127 -16.04 -21.07 5.78
N TYR A 128 -16.19 -22.37 5.51
CA TYR A 128 -16.36 -22.89 4.16
C TYR A 128 -17.57 -22.27 3.43
N ASP A 129 -18.72 -22.17 4.11
CA ASP A 129 -19.94 -21.59 3.54
C ASP A 129 -19.80 -20.09 3.30
N VAL A 130 -19.09 -19.37 4.19
CA VAL A 130 -18.73 -17.96 3.98
C VAL A 130 -17.93 -17.79 2.68
N TRP A 131 -16.89 -18.61 2.47
CA TRP A 131 -16.06 -18.51 1.26
C TRP A 131 -16.74 -18.98 -0.02
N ASN A 132 -17.69 -19.93 0.07
CA ASN A 132 -18.58 -20.25 -1.06
C ASN A 132 -19.43 -19.04 -1.45
N LEU A 133 -20.00 -18.36 -0.45
CA LEU A 133 -20.79 -17.15 -0.69
C LEU A 133 -19.93 -16.02 -1.26
N VAL A 134 -18.68 -15.85 -0.79
CA VAL A 134 -17.72 -14.90 -1.38
C VAL A 134 -17.52 -15.17 -2.86
N ARG A 135 -17.17 -16.40 -3.26
CA ARG A 135 -16.98 -16.76 -4.67
C ARG A 135 -18.24 -16.50 -5.50
N PHE A 136 -19.40 -16.90 -4.98
CA PHE A 136 -20.67 -16.66 -5.63
C PHE A 136 -20.94 -15.16 -5.87
N GLN A 137 -20.68 -14.31 -4.87
CA GLN A 137 -20.91 -12.87 -5.00
C GLN A 137 -19.89 -12.18 -5.90
N LEU A 138 -18.62 -12.61 -5.89
CA LEU A 138 -17.60 -12.13 -6.83
C LEU A 138 -18.01 -12.43 -8.28
N ALA A 139 -18.43 -13.67 -8.56
CA ALA A 139 -18.91 -14.08 -9.87
C ALA A 139 -20.15 -13.29 -10.30
N ARG A 140 -21.16 -13.21 -9.42
CA ARG A 140 -22.42 -12.50 -9.69
C ARG A 140 -22.21 -11.01 -10.00
N ARG A 141 -21.21 -10.36 -9.41
CA ARG A 141 -20.88 -8.95 -9.66
C ARG A 141 -19.87 -8.76 -10.80
N GLY A 142 -19.38 -9.84 -11.41
CA GLY A 142 -18.38 -9.78 -12.47
C GLY A 142 -17.02 -9.22 -12.00
N ILE A 143 -16.68 -9.42 -10.72
CA ILE A 143 -15.40 -8.99 -10.14
C ILE A 143 -14.35 -10.04 -10.45
N THR A 144 -13.31 -9.66 -11.19
CA THR A 144 -12.24 -10.56 -11.62
C THR A 144 -10.90 -10.26 -10.97
N LEU A 145 -10.80 -9.19 -10.18
CA LEU A 145 -9.63 -8.88 -9.35
C LEU A 145 -10.01 -8.64 -7.89
N LEU A 146 -9.35 -9.32 -6.95
CA LEU A 146 -9.47 -9.07 -5.51
C LEU A 146 -8.13 -8.59 -4.97
N TRP A 147 -8.13 -7.36 -4.47
CA TRP A 147 -6.97 -6.75 -3.82
C TRP A 147 -7.12 -6.79 -2.30
N LEU A 148 -6.23 -7.53 -1.64
CA LEU A 148 -6.07 -7.58 -0.19
C LEU A 148 -4.91 -6.67 0.24
N ASP A 149 -5.23 -5.51 0.80
CA ASP A 149 -4.24 -4.58 1.37
C ASP A 149 -3.89 -4.96 2.81
N GLU A 150 -2.65 -4.71 3.21
CA GLU A 150 -2.05 -5.21 4.45
C GLU A 150 -2.19 -6.74 4.64
N ALA A 151 -2.05 -7.51 3.56
CA ALA A 151 -2.23 -8.96 3.56
C ALA A 151 -1.30 -9.70 4.54
N HIS A 152 -0.21 -9.08 4.98
CA HIS A 152 0.67 -9.63 6.02
C HIS A 152 -0.03 -9.81 7.38
N ASP A 153 -1.08 -9.02 7.68
CA ASP A 153 -1.89 -9.15 8.90
C ASP A 153 -2.67 -10.45 8.96
N LEU A 154 -2.96 -11.09 7.81
CA LEU A 154 -3.60 -12.41 7.79
C LEU A 154 -2.78 -13.45 8.54
N PHE A 155 -1.46 -13.31 8.55
CA PHE A 155 -0.55 -14.36 9.01
C PHE A 155 0.13 -14.02 10.35
N ARG A 156 -0.22 -12.89 10.97
CA ARG A 156 0.47 -12.35 12.16
C ARG A 156 0.36 -13.22 13.41
N SER A 157 -0.72 -13.99 13.55
CA SER A 157 -1.01 -14.79 14.75
C SER A 157 -1.33 -16.25 14.42
N ALA A 158 -1.01 -16.69 13.20
CA ALA A 158 -1.41 -17.98 12.69
C ALA A 158 -0.43 -19.08 13.09
N THR A 159 -0.96 -20.18 13.62
CA THR A 159 -0.27 -21.47 13.65
C THR A 159 0.04 -21.94 12.22
N SER A 160 0.94 -22.93 12.06
CA SER A 160 1.23 -23.52 10.75
C SER A 160 -0.04 -24.02 10.05
N ALA A 161 -0.96 -24.64 10.80
CA ALA A 161 -2.23 -25.12 10.27
C ALA A 161 -3.17 -23.99 9.80
N GLU A 162 -3.21 -22.87 10.51
CA GLU A 162 -4.01 -21.70 10.09
C GLU A 162 -3.42 -21.05 8.84
N THR A 163 -2.10 -20.93 8.77
CA THR A 163 -1.36 -20.45 7.59
C THR A 163 -1.65 -21.32 6.37
N ASP A 164 -1.61 -22.65 6.51
CA ASP A 164 -1.95 -23.59 5.43
C ASP A 164 -3.40 -23.44 4.97
N ASN A 165 -4.33 -23.24 5.91
CA ASN A 165 -5.74 -23.02 5.58
C ASN A 165 -5.93 -21.69 4.84
N MET A 166 -5.18 -20.65 5.18
CA MET A 166 -5.17 -19.38 4.46
C MET A 166 -4.65 -19.55 3.03
N PHE A 167 -3.54 -20.26 2.83
CA PHE A 167 -3.05 -20.54 1.49
C PHE A 167 -4.03 -21.38 0.66
N LYS A 168 -4.67 -22.38 1.26
CA LYS A 168 -5.73 -23.16 0.58
C LYS A 168 -6.91 -22.27 0.16
N MET A 169 -7.30 -21.32 1.01
CA MET A 169 -8.36 -20.36 0.68
C MET A 169 -7.95 -19.47 -0.50
N LEU A 170 -6.76 -18.85 -0.45
CA LEU A 170 -6.26 -17.99 -1.54
C LEU A 170 -6.19 -18.77 -2.85
N LYS A 171 -5.68 -20.01 -2.83
CA LYS A 171 -5.68 -20.92 -3.99
C LYS A 171 -7.09 -21.15 -4.53
N GLY A 172 -8.06 -21.39 -3.65
CA GLY A 172 -9.45 -21.63 -4.04
C GLY A 172 -10.17 -20.42 -4.64
N LEU A 173 -9.66 -19.19 -4.47
CA LEU A 173 -10.16 -18.00 -5.16
C LEU A 173 -9.58 -17.88 -6.58
N MET A 174 -8.39 -18.42 -6.82
CA MET A 174 -7.67 -18.34 -8.09
C MET A 174 -8.05 -19.48 -9.06
N GLN A 175 -9.05 -20.29 -8.72
CA GLN A 175 -9.41 -21.53 -9.40
C GLN A 175 -10.93 -21.62 -9.63
N GLY A 176 -11.34 -22.54 -10.50
CA GLY A 176 -12.74 -22.85 -10.76
C GLY A 176 -13.32 -22.06 -11.93
N ASP A 177 -14.66 -21.97 -11.98
CA ASP A 177 -15.37 -21.36 -13.10
C ASP A 177 -15.13 -19.85 -13.17
N HIS A 178 -15.10 -19.16 -12.02
CA HIS A 178 -14.83 -17.73 -11.91
C HIS A 178 -13.58 -17.46 -11.05
N PRO A 179 -12.36 -17.69 -11.58
CA PRO A 179 -11.14 -17.39 -10.87
C PRO A 179 -10.98 -15.88 -10.74
N VAL A 180 -10.36 -15.43 -9.65
CA VAL A 180 -10.00 -14.02 -9.47
C VAL A 180 -8.50 -13.84 -9.38
N VAL A 181 -7.99 -12.82 -10.06
CA VAL A 181 -6.61 -12.35 -9.91
C VAL A 181 -6.47 -11.78 -8.50
N LEU A 182 -5.52 -12.30 -7.74
CA LEU A 182 -5.25 -11.79 -6.40
C LEU A 182 -4.13 -10.77 -6.43
N VAL A 183 -4.39 -9.58 -5.88
CA VAL A 183 -3.35 -8.61 -5.55
C VAL A 183 -3.18 -8.62 -4.04
N LEU A 184 -1.99 -8.95 -3.56
CA LEU A 184 -1.63 -8.90 -2.14
C LEU A 184 -0.66 -7.75 -1.94
N SER A 185 -0.99 -6.74 -1.14
CA SER A 185 -0.03 -5.70 -0.76
C SER A 185 0.31 -5.74 0.73
N GLY A 186 1.54 -5.38 1.06
CA GLY A 186 2.01 -5.38 2.44
C GLY A 186 3.49 -5.09 2.56
N THR A 187 3.98 -5.21 3.80
CA THR A 187 5.39 -5.03 4.15
C THR A 187 6.25 -6.24 3.74
N GLU A 188 7.56 -6.21 4.00
CA GLU A 188 8.46 -7.35 3.74
C GLU A 188 8.03 -8.65 4.45
N ARG A 189 7.20 -8.57 5.50
CA ARG A 189 6.58 -9.74 6.12
C ARG A 189 5.79 -10.58 5.12
N LEU A 190 5.06 -9.93 4.20
CA LEU A 190 4.31 -10.63 3.16
C LEU A 190 5.24 -11.47 2.27
N SER A 191 6.46 -10.98 2.00
CA SER A 191 7.49 -11.73 1.25
C SER A 191 7.89 -13.01 1.98
N ALA A 192 8.17 -12.91 3.28
CA ALA A 192 8.58 -14.05 4.11
C ALA A 192 7.45 -15.09 4.20
N ILE A 193 6.22 -14.62 4.42
CA ILE A 193 5.04 -15.48 4.53
C ILE A 193 4.77 -16.22 3.21
N THR A 194 4.70 -15.50 2.09
CA THR A 194 4.43 -16.13 0.78
C THR A 194 5.49 -17.16 0.40
N GLY A 195 6.71 -17.03 0.93
CA GLY A 195 7.79 -18.02 0.77
C GLY A 195 7.58 -19.33 1.54
N LEU A 196 6.67 -19.39 2.52
CA LEU A 196 6.41 -20.60 3.32
C LEU A 196 5.69 -21.69 2.52
N ASP A 197 4.90 -21.34 1.50
CA ASP A 197 4.26 -22.28 0.58
C ASP A 197 4.81 -22.08 -0.84
N PRO A 198 5.67 -22.99 -1.34
CA PRO A 198 6.24 -22.88 -2.69
C PRO A 198 5.20 -22.82 -3.80
N GLN A 199 4.01 -23.41 -3.61
CA GLN A 199 2.93 -23.38 -4.60
C GLN A 199 2.20 -22.03 -4.63
N VAL A 200 2.14 -21.31 -3.51
CA VAL A 200 1.64 -19.93 -3.49
C VAL A 200 2.71 -19.02 -4.04
N ASN A 201 3.95 -19.14 -3.55
CA ASN A 201 5.07 -18.32 -3.99
C ASN A 201 5.25 -18.28 -5.52
N ARG A 202 5.09 -19.43 -6.19
CA ARG A 202 5.21 -19.52 -7.67
C ARG A 202 4.05 -18.91 -8.46
N ARG A 203 2.88 -18.72 -7.84
CA ARG A 203 1.69 -18.12 -8.47
C ARG A 203 1.67 -16.59 -8.34
N PHE A 204 2.50 -16.03 -7.47
CA PHE A 204 2.57 -14.60 -7.24
C PHE A 204 3.84 -14.00 -7.85
N ILE A 205 3.64 -13.10 -8.81
CA ILE A 205 4.73 -12.24 -9.29
C ILE A 205 4.98 -11.17 -8.23
N LYS A 206 6.24 -11.00 -7.82
CA LYS A 206 6.61 -10.06 -6.76
C LYS A 206 7.07 -8.74 -7.34
N ILE A 207 6.44 -7.65 -6.92
CA ILE A 207 6.86 -6.29 -7.20
C ILE A 207 7.45 -5.74 -5.91
N ARG A 208 8.72 -5.34 -5.97
CA ARG A 208 9.42 -4.65 -4.89
C ARG A 208 9.97 -3.34 -5.45
N PRO A 209 9.31 -2.22 -5.14
CA PRO A 209 9.87 -0.91 -5.43
C PRO A 209 11.29 -0.76 -4.89
N LYS A 210 12.15 -0.09 -5.66
CA LYS A 210 13.48 0.26 -5.17
C LYS A 210 13.37 1.42 -4.18
N PRO A 211 14.16 1.40 -3.09
CA PRO A 211 14.35 2.57 -2.25
C PRO A 211 14.88 3.75 -3.07
N LEU A 212 14.55 4.97 -2.63
CA LEU A 212 15.16 6.19 -3.15
C LEU A 212 16.67 6.17 -2.90
N ALA A 213 17.45 6.64 -3.88
CA ALA A 213 18.90 6.62 -3.80
C ALA A 213 19.54 7.99 -4.05
N PHE A 214 20.56 8.33 -3.25
CA PHE A 214 21.38 9.52 -3.43
C PHE A 214 22.08 9.52 -4.79
N GLY A 215 22.18 10.70 -5.39
CA GLY A 215 22.80 10.94 -6.69
C GLY A 215 22.01 10.40 -7.89
N VAL A 216 21.12 9.43 -7.69
CA VAL A 216 20.27 8.85 -8.74
C VAL A 216 18.93 9.56 -8.82
N ASP A 217 18.26 9.73 -7.69
CA ASP A 217 16.90 10.27 -7.64
C ASP A 217 16.86 11.80 -7.42
N ASN A 218 17.95 12.42 -6.98
CA ASN A 218 17.98 13.82 -6.51
C ASN A 218 17.34 14.81 -7.51
N ASN A 219 17.73 14.78 -8.78
CA ASN A 219 17.19 15.71 -9.79
C ASN A 219 15.68 15.55 -9.98
N ARG A 220 15.20 14.30 -10.02
CA ARG A 220 13.77 13.98 -10.15
C ARG A 220 12.99 14.42 -8.91
N LEU A 221 13.56 14.19 -7.72
CA LEU A 221 12.95 14.56 -6.45
C LEU A 221 12.92 16.08 -6.25
N LYS A 222 13.97 16.81 -6.68
CA LYS A 222 13.99 18.28 -6.67
C LYS A 222 12.90 18.86 -7.57
N ALA A 223 12.77 18.32 -8.79
CA ALA A 223 11.67 18.70 -9.69
C ALA A 223 10.29 18.38 -9.10
N LEU A 224 10.17 17.29 -8.32
CA LEU A 224 8.94 16.94 -7.64
C LEU A 224 8.57 17.96 -6.56
N VAL A 225 9.52 18.36 -5.72
CA VAL A 225 9.31 19.40 -4.70
C VAL A 225 8.89 20.72 -5.37
N GLN A 226 9.60 21.11 -6.42
CA GLN A 226 9.27 22.29 -7.23
C GLN A 226 7.83 22.23 -7.75
N GLY A 227 7.43 21.10 -8.35
CA GLY A 227 6.08 20.95 -8.89
C GLY A 227 4.96 21.01 -7.84
N TYR A 228 5.20 20.53 -6.61
CA TYR A 228 4.24 20.69 -5.51
C TYR A 228 4.19 22.14 -5.00
N ALA A 229 5.35 22.78 -4.83
CA ALA A 229 5.46 24.15 -4.36
C ALA A 229 4.82 25.15 -5.34
N GLU A 230 5.08 25.01 -6.65
CA GLU A 230 4.48 25.87 -7.69
C GLU A 230 2.95 25.82 -7.65
N LYS A 231 2.38 24.64 -7.44
CA LYS A 231 0.92 24.46 -7.32
C LYS A 231 0.36 25.02 -6.03
N ALA A 232 1.18 25.14 -4.99
CA ALA A 232 0.86 25.87 -3.78
C ALA A 232 1.03 27.40 -3.93
N GLY A 233 1.61 27.86 -5.05
CA GLY A 233 2.00 29.25 -5.26
C GLY A 233 3.21 29.67 -4.43
N LEU A 234 4.17 28.75 -4.22
CA LEU A 234 5.42 28.97 -3.51
C LEU A 234 6.61 28.84 -4.46
N ASP A 235 7.59 29.70 -4.30
CA ASP A 235 8.94 29.50 -4.84
C ASP A 235 9.70 28.50 -3.95
N VAL A 236 10.82 27.94 -4.44
CA VAL A 236 11.62 26.96 -3.70
C VAL A 236 13.05 27.44 -3.55
N ALA A 237 13.56 27.41 -2.32
CA ALA A 237 14.95 27.72 -1.99
C ALA A 237 15.57 26.55 -1.23
N LEU A 238 15.83 25.46 -1.95
CA LEU A 238 16.42 24.22 -1.39
C LEU A 238 17.66 23.83 -2.20
N ASP A 239 18.72 23.49 -1.46
CA ASP A 239 19.94 22.93 -2.04
C ASP A 239 19.86 21.39 -2.10
N ASP A 240 20.93 20.77 -2.61
CA ASP A 240 20.98 19.33 -2.78
C ASP A 240 21.18 18.58 -1.43
N ASP A 241 21.70 19.26 -0.40
CA ASP A 241 21.83 18.69 0.95
C ASP A 241 20.45 18.51 1.60
N VAL A 242 19.55 19.48 1.45
CA VAL A 242 18.16 19.35 1.91
C VAL A 242 17.45 18.18 1.22
N ILE A 243 17.68 17.97 -0.08
CA ILE A 243 17.11 16.82 -0.79
C ILE A 243 17.67 15.50 -0.25
N ASN A 244 18.96 15.43 0.09
CA ASN A 244 19.55 14.24 0.71
C ASN A 244 18.96 13.97 2.11
N ARG A 245 18.85 15.01 2.95
CA ARG A 245 18.20 14.92 4.27
C ARG A 245 16.76 14.46 4.15
N LEU A 246 16.03 14.97 3.15
CA LEU A 246 14.66 14.59 2.88
C LEU A 246 14.56 13.11 2.43
N ILE A 247 15.45 12.61 1.57
CA ILE A 247 15.52 11.18 1.21
C ILE A 247 15.75 10.32 2.46
N TYR A 248 16.69 10.72 3.31
CA TYR A 248 17.06 10.01 4.53
C TYR A 248 15.94 10.00 5.57
N GLY A 249 15.39 11.17 5.92
CA GLY A 249 14.23 11.31 6.82
C GLY A 249 13.02 10.53 6.31
N SER A 250 12.86 10.43 4.99
CA SER A 250 11.82 9.60 4.39
C SER A 250 12.10 8.10 4.47
N ARG A 251 13.18 7.67 5.15
CA ARG A 251 13.65 6.29 5.25
C ARG A 251 13.75 5.65 3.86
N TYR A 252 14.19 6.44 2.88
CA TYR A 252 14.31 6.07 1.46
C TYR A 252 12.99 5.66 0.78
N ARG A 253 11.83 6.00 1.37
CA ARG A 253 10.50 5.68 0.83
C ARG A 253 9.87 6.88 0.16
N PHE A 254 9.44 6.71 -1.09
CA PHE A 254 8.83 7.81 -1.83
C PHE A 254 7.51 8.30 -1.22
N GLY A 255 6.67 7.42 -0.67
CA GLY A 255 5.42 7.87 -0.03
C GLY A 255 5.71 8.79 1.15
N ARG A 256 6.66 8.42 2.03
CA ARG A 256 7.15 9.28 3.12
C ARG A 256 7.78 10.57 2.60
N PHE A 257 8.52 10.50 1.49
CA PHE A 257 9.07 11.68 0.82
C PHE A 257 7.98 12.68 0.44
N VAL A 258 6.94 12.23 -0.26
CA VAL A 258 5.83 13.11 -0.66
C VAL A 258 5.11 13.68 0.57
N VAL A 259 4.91 12.87 1.60
CA VAL A 259 4.29 13.33 2.85
C VAL A 259 5.11 14.44 3.51
N ASN A 260 6.42 14.26 3.67
CA ASN A 260 7.30 15.27 4.25
C ASN A 260 7.30 16.58 3.44
N VAL A 261 7.24 16.49 2.11
CA VAL A 261 7.11 17.67 1.22
C VAL A 261 5.78 18.39 1.44
N LEU A 262 4.68 17.65 1.51
CA LEU A 262 3.35 18.24 1.73
C LEU A 262 3.25 18.95 3.08
N GLU A 263 3.85 18.39 4.13
CA GLU A 263 3.85 19.00 5.46
C GLU A 263 4.73 20.24 5.52
N ALA A 264 5.90 20.23 4.90
CA ALA A 264 6.73 21.43 4.79
C ALA A 264 6.02 22.55 4.00
N ILE A 265 5.29 22.20 2.93
CA ILE A 265 4.44 23.16 2.20
C ILE A 265 3.31 23.69 3.09
N GLU A 266 2.67 22.84 3.89
CA GLU A 266 1.64 23.26 4.83
C GLU A 266 2.19 24.26 5.85
N CYS A 267 3.37 24.00 6.43
CA CYS A 267 4.08 24.95 7.30
C CYS A 267 4.33 26.30 6.60
N ALA A 268 4.92 26.29 5.39
CA ALA A 268 5.17 27.53 4.63
C ALA A 268 3.89 28.32 4.31
N LEU A 269 2.79 27.63 4.01
CA LEU A 269 1.49 28.27 3.77
C LEU A 269 0.88 28.85 5.04
N MET A 270 1.05 28.17 6.18
CA MET A 270 0.55 28.64 7.48
C MET A 270 1.36 29.84 8.01
N ASP A 271 2.65 29.92 7.68
CA ASP A 271 3.53 31.05 7.98
C ASP A 271 3.31 32.25 7.03
N ASP A 272 2.41 32.13 6.04
CA ASP A 272 2.11 33.15 5.03
C ASP A 272 3.34 33.63 4.25
N VAL A 273 4.30 32.73 3.99
CA VAL A 273 5.50 33.04 3.20
C VAL A 273 5.34 32.70 1.72
N ALA A 274 6.20 33.28 0.88
CA ALA A 274 6.23 33.03 -0.56
C ALA A 274 7.25 31.97 -0.98
N VAL A 275 8.17 31.57 -0.09
CA VAL A 275 9.31 30.70 -0.43
C VAL A 275 9.36 29.50 0.51
N LEU A 276 9.40 28.29 -0.06
CA LEU A 276 9.65 27.05 0.66
C LEU A 276 11.15 26.89 0.91
N GLU A 277 11.54 27.09 2.16
CA GLU A 277 12.91 26.97 2.69
C GLU A 277 13.07 25.74 3.61
N VAL A 278 14.31 25.38 3.95
CA VAL A 278 14.66 24.26 4.85
C VAL A 278 13.95 24.33 6.20
N LYS A 279 13.77 25.53 6.78
CA LYS A 279 13.11 25.72 8.08
C LYS A 279 11.71 25.09 8.16
N HIS A 280 10.95 25.10 7.05
CA HIS A 280 9.61 24.51 7.06
C HIS A 280 9.66 22.97 7.09
N PHE A 281 10.72 22.38 6.55
CA PHE A 281 10.99 20.95 6.72
C PHE A 281 11.43 20.64 8.15
N GLU A 282 12.24 21.52 8.76
CA GLU A 282 12.62 21.40 10.18
C GLU A 282 11.38 21.40 11.07
N ASP A 283 10.49 22.38 10.90
CA ASP A 283 9.27 22.54 11.69
C ASP A 283 8.30 21.36 11.49
N ALA A 284 8.07 20.96 10.23
CA ALA A 284 7.22 19.82 9.91
C ALA A 284 7.77 18.51 10.51
N TRP A 285 9.08 18.29 10.41
CA TRP A 285 9.73 17.09 10.93
C TRP A 285 9.69 17.03 12.46
N ALA A 286 9.96 18.15 13.13
CA ALA A 286 9.90 18.25 14.59
C ALA A 286 8.49 17.95 15.12
N GLN A 287 7.45 18.45 14.43
CA GLN A 287 6.06 18.16 14.79
C GLN A 287 5.69 16.68 14.58
N ARG A 288 6.19 16.06 13.50
CA ARG A 288 5.87 14.68 13.14
C ARG A 288 6.58 13.64 14.02
N GLU A 289 7.89 13.76 14.20
CA GLU A 289 8.70 12.77 14.92
C GLU A 289 8.86 13.13 16.40
N GLY A 290 8.43 14.33 16.82
CA GLY A 290 8.46 14.76 18.23
C GLY A 290 9.88 14.92 18.77
N CYS A 291 10.82 15.35 17.93
CA CYS A 291 12.24 15.43 18.25
C CYS A 291 12.73 16.86 18.55
N ASP A 292 13.80 16.96 19.34
CA ASP A 292 14.52 18.22 19.56
C ASP A 292 15.40 18.59 18.35
N VAL A 293 15.91 19.83 18.31
CA VAL A 293 16.75 20.37 17.22
C VAL A 293 18.01 19.52 16.97
N SER A 294 18.58 18.88 17.99
CA SER A 294 19.76 18.01 17.83
C SER A 294 19.47 16.70 17.09
N ASP A 295 18.22 16.24 17.14
CA ASP A 295 17.77 14.96 16.59
C ASP A 295 16.90 15.15 15.33
N ASN A 296 16.79 16.38 14.85
CA ASN A 296 16.09 16.71 13.62
C ASN A 296 17.04 16.60 12.41
N VAL A 297 16.66 15.76 11.45
CA VAL A 297 17.47 15.45 10.26
C VAL A 297 17.72 16.67 9.37
N PHE A 298 16.94 17.75 9.52
CA PHE A 298 17.10 18.98 8.75
C PHE A 298 18.05 20.00 9.42
N THR A 299 18.25 19.93 10.74
CA THR A 299 19.12 20.85 11.50
C THR A 299 20.44 20.20 11.95
N ALA A 300 20.45 18.89 12.21
CA ALA A 300 21.62 18.20 12.73
C ALA A 300 22.81 18.23 11.74
N VAL A 301 24.04 18.39 12.26
CA VAL A 301 25.25 18.34 11.44
C VAL A 301 25.49 16.92 10.93
N GLU A 302 25.51 15.95 11.85
CA GLU A 302 25.72 14.53 11.55
C GLU A 302 24.37 13.81 11.33
N TRP A 303 23.51 14.37 10.49
CA TRP A 303 22.13 13.89 10.33
C TRP A 303 22.02 12.42 9.87
N MET A 304 23.02 11.89 9.15
CA MET A 304 23.08 10.47 8.77
C MET A 304 23.34 9.52 9.96
N SER A 305 23.74 10.05 11.11
CA SER A 305 23.97 9.26 12.32
C SER A 305 22.71 9.10 13.19
N ILE A 306 21.66 9.87 12.90
CA ILE A 306 20.36 9.77 13.58
C ILE A 306 19.72 8.45 13.16
N ASP A 307 19.49 7.56 14.12
CA ASP A 307 18.81 6.29 13.88
C ASP A 307 17.32 6.54 13.68
N LEU A 308 16.82 6.25 12.49
CA LEU A 308 15.44 6.46 12.12
C LEU A 308 14.67 5.15 12.28
N GLU A 309 14.20 4.90 13.50
CA GLU A 309 13.39 3.71 13.79
C GLU A 309 12.24 3.59 12.80
N ASP A 310 12.05 2.40 12.25
CA ASP A 310 10.97 2.13 11.34
C ASP A 310 9.74 1.71 12.13
N GLU A 311 8.92 2.69 12.53
CA GLU A 311 7.77 2.53 13.42
C GLU A 311 6.72 1.47 12.97
N GLY A 312 6.88 0.86 11.79
CA GLY A 312 6.05 -0.25 11.31
C GLY A 312 6.68 -1.65 11.38
N GLU A 313 7.99 -1.80 11.54
CA GLU A 313 8.64 -3.13 11.52
C GLU A 313 9.05 -3.61 12.92
N GLU A 314 9.57 -2.72 13.78
CA GLU A 314 10.05 -3.07 15.13
C GLU A 314 8.94 -3.23 16.17
N VAL A 315 7.98 -2.29 16.23
CA VAL A 315 6.83 -2.36 17.16
C VAL A 315 6.07 -3.66 16.94
N GLU A 316 5.96 -4.09 15.69
CA GLU A 316 5.32 -5.34 15.35
C GLU A 316 6.19 -6.58 15.63
N MET A 317 7.52 -6.48 15.55
CA MET A 317 8.43 -7.58 15.94
C MET A 317 8.35 -7.83 17.46
N ARG A 318 8.31 -6.76 18.28
CA ARG A 318 8.15 -6.88 19.73
C ARG A 318 6.82 -7.53 20.13
N THR A 319 5.74 -7.33 19.36
CA THR A 319 4.46 -8.06 19.58
C THR A 319 4.51 -9.54 19.21
N ALA A 320 5.35 -9.96 18.26
CA ALA A 320 5.44 -11.36 17.82
C ALA A 320 6.33 -12.23 18.74
N VAL A 321 7.22 -11.61 19.53
CA VAL A 321 8.28 -12.31 20.30
C VAL A 321 7.97 -12.37 21.81
N GLN A 322 6.72 -12.41 22.26
CA GLN A 322 6.43 -12.82 23.65
C GLN A 322 6.14 -14.33 23.73
N PRO A 323 7.10 -15.19 24.14
CA PRO A 323 6.74 -16.53 24.55
C PRO A 323 5.96 -16.42 25.85
N ARG A 324 4.77 -17.00 25.92
CA ARG A 324 4.05 -17.23 27.17
C ARG A 324 4.99 -17.97 28.12
N ALA A 325 5.55 -17.26 29.10
CA ALA A 325 6.31 -17.87 30.18
C ALA A 325 5.40 -18.90 30.88
N LYS A 326 5.69 -20.19 30.69
CA LYS A 326 5.06 -21.26 31.45
C LYS A 326 5.41 -21.03 32.93
N ARG A 327 4.45 -20.54 33.71
CA ARG A 327 4.48 -20.65 35.17
C ARG A 327 4.56 -22.14 35.52
N LYS A 328 5.77 -22.65 35.78
CA LYS A 328 5.96 -23.87 36.54
C LYS A 328 5.41 -23.60 37.95
N LYS A 329 4.24 -24.14 38.27
CA LYS A 329 3.90 -24.42 39.67
C LYS A 329 4.72 -25.65 40.06
N GLY A 330 5.81 -25.41 40.77
CA GLY A 330 6.52 -26.45 41.51
C GLY A 330 5.78 -26.75 42.82
N ALA A 331 5.76 -28.04 43.15
CA ALA A 331 5.54 -28.72 44.44
C ALA A 331 4.75 -27.99 45.53
#